data_AF-A0A5B7H371-F1
#
_entry.id   AF-A0A5B7H371-F1
#
_cell.length_a   1.000
_cell.length_b   1.000
_cell.length_c   1.000
_cell.angle_alpha   90.00
_cell.angle_beta   90.00
_cell.angle_gamma   90.00
#
_symmetry.space_group_name_H-M   'P 1'
#
loop_
_entity.id
_entity.type
_entity.pdbx_description
1 polymer ?
#
loop_
_entity_poly.entity_id
_entity_poly.type
_entity_poly.pdbx_seq_one_letter_code
_entity_poly.pdbx_strand_id
1 'polypeptide(L)'
;MSSGNWQQPGGAWFNSVTRQLWDHDRGQETFPHKATIVVRSTERPMCVKGHILKPPQLLMNKELSPNKGVWDIRGNSFYKGADLTCWAVINYNCGFIRDEVLR
;
A
#
# COMPACT_ATOMS: atom_id res chain seq x y z
N MET A 1 -14.53 -22.22 -1.39
CA MET A 1 -14.43 -20.80 -1.00
C MET A 1 -12.96 -20.44 -0.89
N SER A 2 -12.38 -19.76 -1.89
CA SER A 2 -10.97 -19.33 -1.81
C SER A 2 -10.89 -17.99 -1.07
N SER A 3 -10.27 -18.00 0.10
CA SER A 3 -9.87 -16.80 0.83
C SER A 3 -8.92 -15.94 -0.02
N GLY A 4 -9.32 -14.71 -0.33
CA GLY A 4 -8.49 -13.75 -1.07
C GLY A 4 -7.24 -13.39 -0.28
N ASN A 5 -6.09 -13.86 -0.75
CA ASN A 5 -4.81 -13.63 -0.09
C ASN A 5 -4.25 -12.27 -0.57
N TRP A 6 -4.67 -11.18 0.07
CA TRP A 6 -4.33 -9.79 -0.27
C TRP A 6 -2.85 -9.41 -0.06
N GLN A 7 -2.01 -10.36 0.35
CA GLN A 7 -0.57 -10.17 0.59
C GLN A 7 0.29 -10.41 -0.66
N GLN A 8 -0.30 -10.80 -1.79
CA GLN A 8 0.46 -11.09 -3.02
C GLN A 8 0.79 -9.81 -3.81
N PRO A 9 1.94 -9.76 -4.51
CA PRO A 9 2.25 -8.67 -5.44
C PRO A 9 1.15 -8.49 -6.50
N GLY A 10 0.85 -7.23 -6.89
CA GLY A 10 -0.29 -6.92 -7.76
C GLY A 10 -0.33 -7.70 -9.09
N GLY A 11 0.84 -7.94 -9.70
CA GLY A 11 0.92 -8.76 -10.93
C GLY A 11 0.61 -10.25 -10.69
N ALA A 12 1.06 -10.80 -9.54
CA ALA A 12 0.76 -12.19 -9.18
C ALA A 12 -0.73 -12.38 -8.85
N TRP A 13 -1.31 -11.40 -8.15
CA TRP A 13 -2.76 -11.37 -7.90
C TRP A 13 -3.55 -11.29 -9.22
N PHE A 14 -3.19 -10.38 -10.12
CA PHE A 14 -3.87 -10.23 -11.41
C PHE A 14 -3.86 -11.53 -12.22
N ASN A 15 -2.70 -12.20 -12.31
CA ASN A 15 -2.57 -13.49 -13.01
C ASN A 15 -3.38 -14.62 -12.35
N SER A 16 -3.53 -14.59 -11.02
CA SER A 16 -4.35 -15.55 -10.29
C SER A 16 -5.83 -15.38 -10.62
N VAL A 17 -6.32 -14.13 -10.62
CA VAL A 17 -7.72 -13.82 -10.94
C VAL A 17 -8.05 -14.15 -12.39
N THR A 18 -7.18 -13.80 -13.34
CA THR A 18 -7.42 -14.12 -14.76
C THR A 18 -7.43 -15.62 -15.01
N ARG A 19 -6.56 -16.39 -14.35
CA ARG A 19 -6.57 -17.86 -14.42
C ARG A 19 -7.85 -18.47 -13.85
N GLN A 20 -8.33 -17.98 -12.70
CA GLN A 20 -9.59 -18.44 -12.11
C GLN A 20 -10.80 -18.21 -13.02
N LEU A 21 -10.86 -17.06 -13.71
CA LEU A 21 -11.90 -16.79 -14.68
C LEU A 21 -11.86 -17.78 -15.86
N TRP A 22 -10.67 -18.06 -16.40
CA TRP A 22 -10.52 -19.05 -17.47
C TRP A 22 -10.84 -20.48 -17.03
N ASP A 23 -10.47 -20.88 -15.81
CA ASP A 23 -10.79 -22.20 -15.27
C ASP A 23 -12.30 -22.36 -15.04
N HIS A 24 -12.98 -21.30 -14.62
CA HIS A 24 -14.43 -21.27 -14.43
C HIS A 24 -15.19 -21.40 -15.76
N ASP A 25 -14.77 -20.67 -16.81
CA ASP A 25 -15.42 -20.74 -18.12
C ASP A 25 -15.22 -22.13 -18.78
N ARG A 26 -14.05 -22.75 -18.59
CA ARG A 26 -13.78 -24.12 -19.09
C ARG A 26 -14.55 -25.22 -18.35
N GLY A 27 -14.97 -24.97 -17.10
CA GLY A 27 -15.73 -25.92 -16.28
C GLY A 27 -17.25 -25.90 -16.51
N GLN A 28 -17.79 -24.99 -17.31
CA GLN A 28 -19.23 -24.81 -17.50
C GLN A 28 -19.90 -25.73 -18.55
N GLU A 29 -19.16 -26.65 -19.19
CA GLU A 29 -19.74 -27.60 -20.16
C GLU A 29 -20.77 -28.60 -19.55
N THR A 30 -21.09 -28.55 -18.25
CA THR A 30 -21.90 -29.58 -17.56
C THR A 30 -23.14 -29.12 -16.77
N PHE A 31 -23.69 -27.91 -16.98
CA PHE A 31 -24.93 -27.50 -16.27
C PHE A 31 -26.13 -27.24 -17.21
N PRO A 32 -27.08 -28.19 -17.34
CA PRO A 32 -28.19 -28.11 -18.31
C PRO A 32 -29.38 -27.20 -17.90
N HIS A 33 -29.29 -26.41 -16.82
CA HIS A 33 -30.46 -25.68 -16.27
C HIS A 33 -30.27 -24.17 -16.03
N LYS A 34 -29.62 -23.44 -16.95
CA LYS A 34 -29.63 -21.96 -16.96
C LYS A 34 -29.83 -21.36 -18.35
N ALA A 35 -30.98 -21.65 -18.97
CA ALA A 35 -31.61 -20.72 -19.91
C ALA A 35 -32.72 -20.05 -19.08
N THR A 36 -32.66 -18.77 -18.72
CA THR A 36 -32.90 -17.63 -19.60
C THR A 36 -32.25 -16.38 -19.00
N ILE A 37 -30.99 -16.12 -19.33
CA ILE A 37 -30.32 -14.81 -19.49
C ILE A 37 -28.97 -15.18 -20.09
N VAL A 38 -28.72 -14.78 -21.35
CA VAL A 38 -27.40 -14.97 -21.97
C VAL A 38 -26.49 -13.86 -21.48
N VAL A 39 -25.84 -14.05 -20.33
CA VAL A 39 -24.73 -13.18 -19.91
C VAL A 39 -23.48 -13.66 -20.64
N ARG A 40 -22.96 -12.87 -21.58
CA ARG A 40 -21.67 -13.15 -22.21
C ARG A 40 -20.57 -12.58 -21.32
N SER A 41 -19.80 -13.46 -20.69
CA SER A 41 -18.57 -13.08 -19.98
C SER A 41 -17.47 -12.78 -21.01
N THR A 42 -16.68 -11.73 -20.79
CA THR A 42 -15.49 -11.46 -21.61
C THR A 42 -14.26 -12.08 -20.95
N GLU A 43 -13.57 -12.97 -21.66
CA GLU A 43 -12.37 -13.69 -21.16
C GLU A 43 -11.15 -12.79 -20.90
N ARG A 44 -11.22 -11.52 -21.33
CA ARG A 44 -10.13 -10.56 -21.21
C ARG A 44 -10.53 -9.41 -20.29
N PRO A 45 -9.66 -9.01 -19.34
CA PRO A 45 -9.88 -7.83 -18.54
C PRO A 45 -10.06 -6.58 -19.40
N MET A 46 -10.96 -5.69 -18.99
CA MET A 46 -11.14 -4.41 -19.65
C MET A 46 -9.91 -3.53 -19.42
N CYS A 47 -9.37 -2.98 -20.51
CA CYS A 47 -8.33 -1.96 -20.42
C CYS A 47 -8.97 -0.60 -20.17
N VAL A 48 -8.55 0.07 -19.10
CA VAL A 48 -9.05 1.41 -18.74
C VAL A 48 -7.94 2.43 -18.95
N LYS A 49 -8.26 3.53 -19.63
CA LYS A 49 -7.36 4.67 -19.78
C LYS A 49 -7.37 5.51 -18.50
N GLY A 50 -6.36 5.33 -17.66
CA GLY A 50 -6.13 6.16 -16.48
C GLY A 50 -5.21 7.35 -16.78
N HIS A 51 -5.23 8.34 -15.89
CA HIS A 51 -4.27 9.44 -15.86
C HIS A 51 -3.46 9.38 -14.57
N ILE A 52 -2.14 9.44 -14.69
CA ILE A 52 -1.26 9.63 -13.53
C ILE A 52 -1.06 11.12 -13.34
N LEU A 53 -1.55 11.65 -12.22
CA LEU A 53 -1.38 13.06 -11.90
C LEU A 53 0.08 13.33 -11.53
N LYS A 54 0.57 14.52 -11.90
CA LYS A 54 1.88 14.98 -11.42
C LYS A 54 1.82 15.10 -9.89
N PRO A 55 2.86 14.64 -9.16
CA PRO A 55 2.86 14.74 -7.72
C PRO A 55 2.89 16.23 -7.29
N PRO A 56 2.18 16.60 -6.20
CA PRO A 56 2.28 17.94 -5.64
C PRO A 56 3.68 18.16 -5.07
N GLN A 57 4.17 19.40 -5.15
CA GLN A 57 5.42 19.76 -4.47
C GLN A 57 5.17 19.97 -2.99
N LEU A 58 6.08 19.47 -2.15
CA LEU A 58 6.01 19.60 -0.72
C LEU A 58 6.97 20.71 -0.26
N LEU A 59 6.43 21.73 0.40
CA LEU A 59 7.22 22.85 0.89
C LEU A 59 7.68 22.60 2.34
N MET A 60 9.00 22.57 2.53
CA MET A 60 9.67 22.52 3.83
C MET A 60 10.55 23.79 3.97
N ASN A 61 11.77 23.68 4.50
CA ASN A 61 12.80 24.71 4.29
C ASN A 61 13.21 24.87 2.81
N LYS A 62 12.86 23.90 1.96
CA LYS A 62 12.96 23.94 0.50
C LYS A 62 11.81 23.15 -0.14
N GLU A 63 11.63 23.30 -1.44
CA GLU A 63 10.68 22.48 -2.20
C GLU A 63 11.23 21.05 -2.40
N LEU A 64 10.37 20.07 -2.15
CA LEU A 64 10.64 18.65 -2.32
C LEU A 64 9.66 18.05 -3.31
N SER A 65 10.18 17.31 -4.29
CA SER A 65 9.37 16.55 -5.24
C SER A 65 9.22 15.10 -4.77
N PRO A 66 7.99 14.60 -4.58
CA PRO A 66 7.75 13.20 -4.27
C PRO A 66 8.22 12.29 -5.42
N ASN A 67 8.83 11.16 -5.07
CA ASN A 67 9.21 10.11 -6.00
C ASN A 67 8.36 8.86 -5.72
N LYS A 68 7.56 8.44 -6.70
CA LYS A 68 6.63 7.29 -6.58
C LYS A 68 5.73 7.34 -5.33
N GLY A 69 5.25 8.54 -4.99
CA GLY A 69 4.37 8.75 -3.84
C GLY A 69 5.08 8.83 -2.48
N VAL A 70 6.42 8.84 -2.46
CA VAL A 70 7.22 8.93 -1.24
C VAL A 70 8.08 10.20 -1.27
N TRP A 71 8.27 10.85 -0.13
CA TRP A 71 9.22 11.94 0.07
C TRP A 71 10.19 11.62 1.20
N ASP A 72 11.39 12.20 1.15
CA ASP A 72 12.41 12.06 2.19
C ASP A 72 12.61 13.40 2.92
N ILE A 73 12.53 13.35 4.24
CA ILE A 73 12.70 14.53 5.11
C ILE A 73 14.15 14.67 5.59
N ARG A 74 15.01 13.66 5.39
CA ARG A 74 16.40 13.68 5.85
C ARG A 74 17.16 14.84 5.21
N GLY A 75 17.88 15.59 6.04
CA GLY A 75 18.62 16.77 5.60
C GLY A 75 17.74 18.00 5.29
N ASN A 76 16.44 17.96 5.65
CA ASN A 76 15.53 19.09 5.52
C ASN A 76 15.01 19.51 6.89
N SER A 77 14.67 20.79 7.03
CA SER A 77 14.06 21.35 8.24
C SER A 77 12.56 21.55 8.02
N PHE A 78 11.79 21.53 9.10
CA PHE A 78 10.35 21.83 9.04
C PHE A 78 10.10 23.21 8.41
N TYR A 79 9.02 23.33 7.63
CA TYR A 79 8.57 24.63 7.08
C TYR A 79 8.38 25.67 8.17
N LYS A 80 7.74 25.25 9.28
CA LYS A 80 7.62 26.02 10.51
C LYS A 80 7.92 25.09 11.68
N GLY A 81 9.13 25.21 12.23
CA GLY A 81 9.51 24.52 13.46
C GLY A 81 8.80 25.12 14.67
N ALA A 82 8.66 24.31 15.71
CA ALA A 82 8.26 24.77 17.03
C ALA A 82 9.48 24.69 17.96
N ASP A 83 9.61 25.66 18.87
CA ASP A 83 10.66 25.65 19.87
C ASP A 83 10.23 24.81 21.08
N LEU A 84 11.06 23.83 21.42
CA LEU A 84 10.89 22.99 22.61
C LEU A 84 11.53 23.69 23.81
N THR A 85 10.75 24.51 24.52
CA THR A 85 11.24 25.34 25.63
C THR A 85 11.38 24.57 26.94
N CYS A 86 10.51 23.61 27.22
CA CYS A 86 10.54 22.77 28.41
C CYS A 86 10.10 21.35 28.08
N TRP A 87 10.89 20.36 28.51
CA TRP A 87 10.60 18.94 28.35
C TRP A 87 11.29 18.15 29.47
N ALA A 88 10.76 16.98 29.79
CA ALA A 88 11.37 16.05 30.73
C ALA A 88 11.31 14.63 30.15
N VAL A 89 12.37 13.86 30.33
CA VAL A 89 12.41 12.43 30.00
C VAL A 89 12.66 11.66 31.29
N ILE A 90 11.76 10.73 31.59
CA ILE A 90 11.88 9.86 32.75
C ILE A 90 12.13 8.44 32.24
N ASN A 91 13.28 7.89 32.58
CA ASN A 91 13.66 6.53 32.25
C ASN A 91 13.64 5.66 33.52
N TYR A 92 12.76 4.68 33.55
CA TYR A 92 12.63 3.74 34.68
C TYR A 92 13.48 2.47 34.51
N ASN A 93 14.41 2.45 33.55
CA ASN A 93 15.31 1.31 33.39
C ASN A 93 16.34 1.26 34.53
N CYS A 94 16.04 0.41 35.52
CA CYS A 94 16.87 0.18 36.69
C CYS A 94 18.30 -0.33 36.39
N GLY A 95 18.57 -0.82 35.18
CA GLY A 95 19.89 -1.29 34.77
C GLY A 95 20.88 -0.15 34.48
N PHE A 96 20.41 1.03 34.09
CA PHE A 96 21.25 2.18 33.74
C PHE A 96 21.67 3.00 34.97
N ILE A 97 20.83 3.01 36.02
CA ILE A 97 20.99 3.84 37.23
C ILE A 97 22.18 3.36 38.10
N ARG A 98 22.64 2.11 37.94
CA ARG A 98 23.72 1.56 38.78
C ARG A 98 25.11 2.05 38.38
N ASP A 99 25.36 2.36 37.11
CA ASP A 99 26.72 2.68 36.63
C ASP A 99 27.14 4.13 36.92
N GLU A 100 26.19 5.07 37.03
CA GLU A 100 26.50 6.48 37.37
C GLU A 100 26.65 6.73 38.88
N VAL A 101 26.11 5.87 39.73
CA VAL A 101 26.19 5.99 41.20
C VAL A 101 27.41 5.24 41.79
N LEU A 102 28.11 4.45 40.97
CA LEU A 102 29.26 3.62 41.39
C LEU A 102 30.63 4.16 40.95
N ARG A 103 30.74 5.44 40.57
CA ARG A 103 32.03 6.12 40.32
C ARG A 103 32.30 7.23 41.32
#